data_AF-A0A539DIY9-F1
#
_entry.id   AF-A0A539DIY9-F1
#
_cell.length_a   1.000
_cell.length_b   1.000
_cell.length_c   1.000
_cell.angle_alpha   90.00
_cell.angle_beta   90.00
_cell.angle_gamma   90.00
#
_symmetry.space_group_name_H-M   'P 1'
#
loop_
_entity.id
_entity.type
_entity.pdbx_description
1 polymer ?
#
loop_
_entity_poly.entity_id
_entity_poly.type
_entity_poly.pdbx_seq_one_letter_code
_entity_poly.pdbx_strand_id
1 'polypeptide(L)'
;MAHNGIIENHAALRASLMQKGYVFTTDTDTEVLAHLIQEYYEGNLEEAVIRSLQHVDGTYGLAVICADEPDKVVGARKGSPLVIGLGVGEYFIASDVSAILRHTKQVVYLDDGEMAVITPAAYRTMTIDNETVDKTVSKIEWELAQIEKGGYDHFMLKEIFEQPESVRNAFRGRLLMETGTGHLGGLNMEKNALRLIDRIIIIGCGTSWHAGLIGEYMIEEYAQIPVEVEYASEFRYRNPVVKPGTVVFVISQSGETIDTLEAMREAQRKGAPAIGIVNVVGST
;
A
#
# COMPACT_ATOMS: atom_id res chain seq x y z
N MET A 1 0.04 -20.16 -9.16
CA MET A 1 -0.47 -18.95 -8.45
C MET A 1 0.68 -18.27 -7.74
N ALA A 2 0.67 -16.95 -7.68
CA ALA A 2 1.52 -16.15 -6.80
C ALA A 2 0.64 -15.38 -5.81
N HIS A 3 1.14 -15.22 -4.58
CA HIS A 3 0.42 -14.58 -3.48
C HIS A 3 1.40 -13.74 -2.65
N ASN A 4 1.00 -12.50 -2.37
CA ASN A 4 1.63 -11.62 -1.40
C ASN A 4 0.56 -11.23 -0.38
N GLY A 5 0.78 -11.51 0.91
CA GLY A 5 -0.23 -11.30 1.94
C GLY A 5 -0.24 -12.43 2.97
N ILE A 6 -1.23 -12.41 3.86
CA ILE A 6 -1.43 -13.42 4.90
C ILE A 6 -2.92 -13.76 4.97
N ILE A 7 -3.24 -15.05 4.87
CA ILE A 7 -4.60 -15.55 5.04
C ILE A 7 -4.82 -15.97 6.49
N GLU A 8 -5.56 -15.15 7.24
CA GLU A 8 -5.73 -15.29 8.68
C GLU A 8 -6.54 -16.54 9.05
N ASN A 9 -7.53 -16.88 8.23
CA ASN A 9 -8.40 -18.03 8.46
C ASN A 9 -7.95 -19.32 7.73
N HIS A 10 -6.70 -19.39 7.27
CA HIS A 10 -6.17 -20.53 6.50
C HIS A 10 -6.31 -21.88 7.22
N ALA A 11 -6.18 -21.92 8.55
CA ALA A 11 -6.27 -23.18 9.31
C ALA A 11 -7.67 -23.81 9.23
N ALA A 12 -8.72 -22.98 9.30
CA ALA A 12 -10.10 -23.44 9.17
C ALA A 12 -10.40 -23.91 7.74
N LEU A 13 -9.94 -23.15 6.74
CA LEU A 13 -10.09 -23.50 5.32
C LEU A 13 -9.35 -24.80 4.97
N ARG A 14 -8.11 -24.97 5.44
CA ARG A 14 -7.31 -26.19 5.27
C ARG A 14 -8.03 -27.41 5.83
N ALA A 15 -8.55 -27.32 7.05
CA ALA A 15 -9.29 -28.42 7.68
C ALA A 15 -10.54 -28.81 6.87
N SER A 16 -11.30 -27.83 6.37
CA SER A 16 -12.47 -28.06 5.51
C SER A 16 -12.11 -28.76 4.19
N LEU A 17 -11.06 -28.28 3.50
CA LEU A 17 -10.59 -28.88 2.24
C LEU A 17 -10.04 -30.30 2.45
N MET A 18 -9.32 -30.57 3.55
CA MET A 18 -8.85 -31.91 3.86
C MET A 18 -10.01 -32.90 4.08
N GLN A 19 -11.13 -32.46 4.68
CA GLN A 19 -12.34 -33.29 4.80
C GLN A 19 -12.97 -33.63 3.46
N LYS A 20 -12.80 -32.77 2.45
CA LYS A 20 -13.22 -33.00 1.06
C LYS A 20 -12.23 -33.86 0.25
N GLY A 21 -11.11 -34.24 0.84
CA GLY A 21 -10.11 -35.14 0.22
C GLY A 21 -8.91 -34.45 -0.41
N TYR A 22 -8.74 -33.13 -0.23
CA TYR A 22 -7.56 -32.41 -0.71
C TYR A 22 -6.31 -32.78 0.10
N VAL A 23 -5.18 -32.96 -0.59
CA VAL A 23 -3.89 -33.29 0.00
C VAL A 23 -2.95 -32.10 -0.10
N PHE A 24 -2.50 -31.62 1.06
CA PHE A 24 -1.56 -30.51 1.16
C PHE A 24 -0.12 -31.00 1.21
N THR A 25 0.76 -30.33 0.50
CA THR A 25 2.20 -30.66 0.39
C THR A 25 3.11 -29.64 1.08
N THR A 26 2.56 -28.49 1.44
CA THR A 26 3.25 -27.40 2.13
C THR A 26 2.46 -26.97 3.37
N ASP A 27 3.09 -26.14 4.20
CA ASP A 27 2.45 -25.47 5.33
C ASP A 27 2.10 -24.01 5.03
N THR A 28 2.09 -23.62 3.75
CA THR A 28 1.77 -22.26 3.34
C THR A 28 0.26 -22.06 3.29
N ASP A 29 -0.18 -20.89 3.73
CA ASP A 29 -1.53 -20.38 3.53
C ASP A 29 -1.86 -20.20 2.04
N THR A 30 -0.83 -19.96 1.22
CA THR A 30 -0.92 -19.85 -0.24
C THR A 30 -1.42 -21.14 -0.90
N GLU A 31 -1.02 -22.31 -0.43
CA GLU A 31 -1.54 -23.59 -0.98
C GLU A 31 -3.02 -23.79 -0.63
N VAL A 32 -3.48 -23.27 0.51
CA VAL A 32 -4.90 -23.28 0.91
C VAL A 32 -5.74 -22.51 -0.09
N LEU A 33 -5.28 -21.33 -0.51
CA LEU A 33 -5.96 -20.56 -1.56
C LEU A 33 -6.00 -21.30 -2.90
N ALA A 34 -4.91 -21.97 -3.29
CA ALA A 34 -4.86 -22.69 -4.56
C ALA A 34 -5.90 -23.82 -4.60
N HIS A 35 -6.01 -24.61 -3.52
CA HIS A 35 -7.03 -25.65 -3.42
C HIS A 35 -8.45 -25.10 -3.27
N LEU A 36 -8.62 -23.97 -2.58
CA LEU A 36 -9.92 -23.32 -2.48
C LEU A 36 -10.43 -22.83 -3.85
N ILE A 37 -9.55 -22.25 -4.67
CA ILE A 37 -9.88 -21.86 -6.05
C ILE A 37 -10.20 -23.10 -6.88
N GLN A 38 -9.45 -24.19 -6.72
CA GLN A 38 -9.73 -25.44 -7.40
C GLN A 38 -11.10 -26.03 -7.03
N GLU A 39 -11.51 -25.97 -5.75
CA GLU A 39 -12.81 -26.43 -5.27
C GLU A 39 -13.99 -25.71 -5.94
N TYR A 40 -13.83 -24.42 -6.25
CA TYR A 40 -14.87 -23.62 -6.91
C TYR A 40 -14.72 -23.54 -8.43
N TYR A 41 -13.76 -24.27 -9.01
CA TYR A 41 -13.51 -24.24 -10.45
C TYR A 41 -14.50 -25.11 -11.23
N GLU A 42 -15.41 -24.44 -11.94
CA GLU A 42 -16.41 -25.07 -12.81
C GLU A 42 -16.25 -24.60 -14.27
N GLY A 43 -14.99 -24.48 -14.73
CA GLY A 43 -14.65 -24.04 -16.10
C GLY A 43 -14.58 -22.52 -16.29
N ASN A 44 -14.62 -21.74 -15.21
CA ASN A 44 -14.43 -20.29 -15.22
C ASN A 44 -13.56 -19.85 -14.04
N LEU A 45 -12.31 -19.49 -14.34
CA LEU A 45 -11.32 -19.10 -13.33
C LEU A 45 -11.74 -17.87 -12.53
N GLU A 46 -12.41 -16.92 -13.18
CA GLU A 46 -12.80 -15.64 -12.56
C GLU A 46 -13.83 -15.86 -11.47
N GLU A 47 -14.84 -16.67 -11.77
CA GLU A 47 -15.89 -17.04 -10.83
C GLU A 47 -15.34 -17.89 -9.69
N ALA A 48 -14.41 -18.81 -9.99
CA ALA A 48 -13.74 -19.61 -8.98
C ALA A 48 -12.93 -18.74 -8.00
N VAL A 49 -12.23 -17.72 -8.50
CA VAL A 49 -11.51 -16.75 -7.66
C VAL A 49 -12.49 -15.92 -6.84
N ILE A 50 -13.56 -15.38 -7.43
CA ILE A 50 -14.58 -14.62 -6.71
C ILE A 50 -15.16 -15.44 -5.55
N ARG A 51 -15.66 -16.65 -5.83
CA ARG A 51 -16.27 -17.53 -4.82
C ARG A 51 -15.28 -17.91 -3.72
N SER A 52 -14.02 -18.11 -4.06
CA SER A 52 -12.97 -18.40 -3.08
C SER A 52 -12.74 -17.23 -2.13
N LEU A 53 -12.59 -16.01 -2.67
CA LEU A 53 -12.25 -14.82 -1.89
C LEU A 53 -13.37 -14.39 -0.93
N GLN A 54 -14.62 -14.79 -1.17
CA GLN A 54 -15.73 -14.60 -0.23
C GLN A 54 -15.55 -15.34 1.11
N HIS A 55 -14.68 -16.35 1.15
CA HIS A 55 -14.38 -17.13 2.35
C HIS A 55 -13.04 -16.77 3.00
N VAL A 56 -12.34 -15.76 2.50
CA VAL A 56 -10.95 -15.45 2.85
C VAL A 56 -10.87 -14.23 3.76
N ASP A 57 -10.30 -14.43 4.93
CA ASP A 57 -9.97 -13.36 5.88
C ASP A 57 -8.48 -13.05 5.82
N GLY A 58 -8.13 -11.78 5.88
CA GLY A 58 -6.74 -11.29 5.81
C GLY A 58 -6.46 -10.38 4.61
N THR A 59 -5.19 -10.33 4.22
CA THR A 59 -4.68 -9.51 3.12
C THR A 59 -4.11 -10.38 2.01
N TYR A 60 -4.27 -9.95 0.78
CA TYR A 60 -3.76 -10.65 -0.39
C TYR A 60 -3.56 -9.72 -1.59
N GLY A 61 -2.54 -10.03 -2.38
CA GLY A 61 -2.29 -9.58 -3.73
C GLY A 61 -2.00 -10.84 -4.54
N LEU A 62 -2.92 -11.21 -5.42
CA LEU A 62 -2.93 -12.51 -6.08
C LEU A 62 -2.69 -12.37 -7.58
N ALA A 63 -2.01 -13.35 -8.16
CA ALA A 63 -2.01 -13.62 -9.59
C ALA A 63 -2.21 -15.12 -9.83
N VAL A 64 -3.32 -15.46 -10.47
CA VAL A 64 -3.81 -16.82 -10.66
C VAL A 64 -3.86 -17.12 -12.16
N ILE A 65 -3.38 -18.32 -12.51
CA ILE A 65 -3.45 -18.88 -13.86
C ILE A 65 -4.06 -20.27 -13.76
N CYS A 66 -4.73 -20.70 -14.83
CA CYS A 66 -5.31 -22.03 -14.95
C CYS A 66 -4.75 -22.70 -16.22
N ALA A 67 -4.39 -23.98 -16.12
CA ALA A 67 -3.91 -24.74 -17.28
C ALA A 67 -5.02 -24.94 -18.33
N ASP A 68 -6.28 -25.01 -17.89
CA ASP A 68 -7.45 -25.15 -18.77
C ASP A 68 -7.88 -23.82 -19.42
N GLU A 69 -7.38 -22.68 -18.91
CA GLU A 69 -7.60 -21.34 -19.47
C GLU A 69 -6.25 -20.59 -19.63
N PRO A 70 -5.37 -21.04 -20.55
CA PRO A 70 -3.97 -20.59 -20.61
C PRO A 70 -3.80 -19.11 -21.01
N ASP A 71 -4.79 -18.54 -21.71
CA ASP A 71 -4.77 -17.15 -22.18
C ASP A 71 -5.36 -16.16 -21.17
N LYS A 72 -5.47 -16.56 -19.89
CA LYS A 72 -6.11 -15.77 -18.83
C LYS A 72 -5.25 -15.71 -17.56
N VAL A 73 -5.08 -14.49 -17.06
CA VAL A 73 -4.54 -14.23 -15.72
C VAL A 73 -5.61 -13.49 -14.92
N VAL A 74 -5.93 -13.99 -13.73
CA VAL A 74 -6.83 -13.31 -12.80
C VAL A 74 -6.01 -12.81 -11.62
N GLY A 75 -6.06 -11.50 -11.35
CA GLY A 75 -5.40 -10.91 -10.19
C GLY A 75 -6.40 -10.25 -9.26
N ALA A 76 -6.18 -10.30 -7.95
CA ALA A 76 -7.09 -9.72 -6.96
C ALA A 76 -6.32 -9.06 -5.82
N ARG A 77 -6.86 -7.97 -5.28
CA ARG A 77 -6.23 -7.16 -4.24
C ARG A 77 -7.12 -6.99 -3.02
N LYS A 78 -6.51 -7.09 -1.84
CA LYS A 78 -7.02 -6.64 -0.54
C LYS A 78 -5.82 -6.40 0.39
N GLY A 79 -5.47 -5.15 0.64
CA GLY A 79 -4.37 -4.76 1.53
C GLY A 79 -2.96 -4.87 0.93
N SER A 80 -2.65 -5.89 0.12
CA SER A 80 -1.34 -5.99 -0.55
C SER A 80 -1.37 -5.39 -1.97
N PRO A 81 -0.42 -4.51 -2.34
CA PRO A 81 -0.45 -3.81 -3.63
C PRO A 81 -0.49 -4.73 -4.85
N LEU A 82 -1.25 -4.32 -5.86
CA LEU A 82 -1.31 -4.98 -7.16
C LEU A 82 -1.57 -3.94 -8.26
N VAL A 83 -0.76 -3.98 -9.31
CA VAL A 83 -0.78 -3.02 -10.41
C VAL A 83 -0.74 -3.74 -11.76
N ILE A 84 -1.50 -3.21 -12.72
CA ILE A 84 -1.51 -3.66 -14.11
C ILE A 84 -0.65 -2.70 -14.94
N GLY A 85 0.32 -3.21 -15.69
CA GLY A 85 1.08 -2.45 -16.68
C GLY A 85 0.47 -2.58 -18.07
N LEU A 86 0.31 -1.45 -18.77
CA LEU A 86 -0.26 -1.39 -20.12
C LEU A 86 0.85 -1.19 -21.16
N GLY A 87 1.32 -2.26 -21.78
CA GLY A 87 2.33 -2.24 -22.84
C GLY A 87 1.72 -2.07 -24.24
N VAL A 88 2.56 -2.22 -25.27
CA VAL A 88 2.09 -2.19 -26.67
C VAL A 88 1.70 -3.61 -27.09
N GLY A 89 0.39 -3.90 -27.03
CA GLY A 89 -0.13 -5.24 -27.37
C GLY A 89 0.16 -6.31 -26.31
N GLU A 90 0.50 -5.90 -25.10
CA GLU A 90 0.82 -6.77 -23.97
C GLU A 90 0.37 -6.13 -22.66
N TYR A 91 0.09 -6.96 -21.66
CA TYR A 91 -0.32 -6.55 -20.33
C TYR A 91 0.56 -7.23 -19.29
N PHE A 92 0.89 -6.51 -18.23
CA PHE A 92 1.67 -7.01 -17.12
C PHE A 92 0.86 -6.92 -15.83
N ILE A 93 1.13 -7.80 -14.88
CA ILE A 93 0.63 -7.68 -13.51
C ILE A 93 1.79 -7.85 -12.55
N ALA A 94 1.89 -6.96 -11.56
CA ALA A 94 2.97 -6.97 -10.58
C ALA A 94 2.49 -6.40 -9.25
N SER A 95 3.20 -6.72 -8.16
CA SER A 95 2.99 -6.06 -6.86
C SER A 95 3.66 -4.69 -6.75
N ASP A 96 4.62 -4.40 -7.65
CA ASP A 96 5.37 -3.15 -7.65
C ASP A 96 5.62 -2.66 -9.09
N VAL A 97 5.50 -1.35 -9.28
CA VAL A 97 5.67 -0.65 -10.54
C VAL A 97 7.09 -0.80 -11.11
N SER A 98 8.11 -0.91 -10.27
CA SER A 98 9.50 -1.10 -10.67
C SER A 98 9.73 -2.33 -11.55
N ALA A 99 8.94 -3.40 -11.35
CA ALA A 99 9.03 -4.62 -12.14
C ALA A 99 8.56 -4.44 -13.59
N ILE A 100 7.68 -3.47 -13.84
CA ILE A 100 7.03 -3.24 -15.15
C ILE A 100 7.57 -2.01 -15.88
N LEU A 101 8.29 -1.13 -15.18
CA LEU A 101 8.78 0.15 -15.71
C LEU A 101 9.67 0.02 -16.96
N ARG A 102 10.35 -1.12 -17.15
CA ARG A 102 11.14 -1.42 -18.34
C ARG A 102 10.29 -1.63 -19.59
N HIS A 103 9.03 -2.01 -19.42
CA HIS A 103 8.11 -2.35 -20.49
C HIS A 103 7.10 -1.23 -20.75
N THR A 104 6.63 -0.57 -19.70
CA THR A 104 5.65 0.50 -19.82
C THR A 104 5.69 1.49 -18.65
N LYS A 105 5.32 2.75 -18.95
CA LYS A 105 5.06 3.80 -17.97
C LYS A 105 3.56 4.01 -17.69
N GLN A 106 2.69 3.28 -18.36
CA GLN A 106 1.24 3.37 -18.19
C GLN A 106 0.77 2.24 -17.30
N VAL A 107 0.11 2.59 -16.19
CA VAL A 107 -0.33 1.65 -15.18
C VAL A 107 -1.74 1.90 -14.69
N VAL A 108 -2.37 0.83 -14.22
CA VAL A 108 -3.67 0.85 -13.56
C VAL A 108 -3.50 0.21 -12.20
N TYR A 109 -3.77 0.96 -11.14
CA TYR A 109 -3.76 0.46 -9.77
C TYR A 109 -5.11 -0.18 -9.45
N LEU A 110 -5.09 -1.38 -8.87
CA LEU A 110 -6.28 -1.96 -8.27
C LEU A 110 -6.49 -1.39 -6.87
N ASP A 111 -7.73 -1.23 -6.45
CA ASP A 111 -8.09 -0.90 -5.08
C ASP A 111 -8.44 -2.17 -4.29
N ASP A 112 -8.62 -2.04 -2.98
CA ASP A 112 -8.99 -3.15 -2.12
C ASP A 112 -10.39 -3.67 -2.47
N GLY A 113 -10.53 -4.99 -2.60
CA GLY A 113 -11.76 -5.64 -3.04
C GLY A 113 -11.93 -5.69 -4.56
N GLU A 114 -10.95 -5.19 -5.33
CA GLU A 114 -10.96 -5.28 -6.78
C GLU A 114 -10.18 -6.48 -7.31
N MET A 115 -10.58 -6.89 -8.50
CA MET A 115 -10.04 -7.97 -9.30
C MET A 115 -9.82 -7.48 -10.74
N ALA A 116 -8.80 -8.03 -11.38
CA ALA A 116 -8.49 -7.85 -12.78
C ALA A 116 -8.52 -9.18 -13.50
N VAL A 117 -9.10 -9.19 -14.69
CA VAL A 117 -9.00 -10.31 -15.64
C VAL A 117 -8.23 -9.81 -16.84
N ILE A 118 -7.09 -10.45 -17.11
CA ILE A 118 -6.15 -10.04 -18.13
C ILE A 118 -6.04 -11.16 -19.16
N THR A 119 -6.16 -10.79 -20.43
CA THR A 119 -5.98 -11.66 -21.60
C THR A 119 -5.05 -10.96 -22.60
N PRO A 120 -4.53 -11.67 -23.63
CA PRO A 120 -3.76 -11.02 -24.68
C PRO A 120 -4.49 -9.89 -25.41
N ALA A 121 -5.82 -9.94 -25.46
CA ALA A 121 -6.64 -8.95 -26.17
C ALA A 121 -6.95 -7.72 -25.30
N ALA A 122 -7.31 -7.93 -24.03
CA ALA A 122 -7.80 -6.88 -23.15
C ALA A 122 -7.60 -7.21 -21.67
N TYR A 123 -7.66 -6.17 -20.84
CA TYR A 123 -7.91 -6.29 -19.42
C TYR A 123 -9.29 -5.74 -19.07
N ARG A 124 -9.90 -6.29 -18.01
CA ARG A 124 -11.08 -5.72 -17.37
C ARG A 124 -10.92 -5.76 -15.86
N THR A 125 -11.55 -4.82 -15.18
CA THR A 125 -11.51 -4.67 -13.74
C THR A 125 -12.92 -4.78 -13.16
N MET A 126 -13.05 -5.47 -12.04
CA MET A 126 -14.32 -5.71 -11.37
C MET A 126 -14.12 -5.86 -9.86
N THR A 127 -15.19 -5.73 -9.08
CA THR A 127 -15.17 -6.04 -7.65
C THR A 127 -15.34 -7.55 -7.41
N ILE A 128 -15.04 -8.01 -6.19
CA ILE A 128 -15.38 -9.37 -5.74
C ILE A 128 -16.88 -9.66 -5.72
N ASP A 129 -17.73 -8.65 -5.85
CA ASP A 129 -19.19 -8.79 -6.01
C ASP A 129 -19.61 -8.86 -7.50
N ASN A 130 -18.64 -9.01 -8.40
CA ASN A 130 -18.82 -9.11 -9.85
C ASN A 130 -19.38 -7.83 -10.51
N GLU A 131 -19.09 -6.66 -9.93
CA GLU A 131 -19.45 -5.36 -10.51
C GLU A 131 -18.28 -4.79 -11.31
N THR A 132 -18.53 -4.31 -12.54
CA THR A 132 -17.46 -3.73 -13.37
C THR A 132 -16.99 -2.40 -12.79
N VAL A 133 -15.67 -2.19 -12.76
CA VAL A 133 -15.06 -0.95 -12.29
C VAL A 133 -14.23 -0.32 -13.40
N ASP A 134 -14.48 0.95 -13.72
CA ASP A 134 -13.65 1.71 -14.65
C ASP A 134 -12.45 2.31 -13.92
N LYS A 135 -11.24 2.07 -14.45
CA LYS A 135 -10.00 2.60 -13.86
C LYS A 135 -9.34 3.65 -14.75
N THR A 136 -8.72 4.63 -14.10
CA THR A 136 -7.95 5.66 -14.80
C THR A 136 -6.52 5.18 -15.02
N VAL A 137 -6.03 5.29 -16.25
CA VAL A 137 -4.63 5.01 -16.57
C VAL A 137 -3.76 6.11 -16.01
N SER A 138 -2.84 5.72 -15.13
CA SER A 138 -1.84 6.60 -14.54
C SER A 138 -0.53 6.49 -15.31
N LYS A 139 0.13 7.63 -15.53
CA LYS A 139 1.47 7.68 -16.14
C LYS A 139 2.51 7.85 -15.04
N ILE A 140 3.47 6.94 -14.99
CA ILE A 140 4.59 7.02 -14.05
C ILE A 140 5.57 8.07 -14.54
N GLU A 141 5.89 9.02 -13.67
CA GLU A 141 6.82 10.12 -13.95
C GLU A 141 8.29 9.74 -13.71
N TRP A 142 8.55 8.60 -13.08
CA TRP A 142 9.89 8.14 -12.78
C TRP A 142 10.64 7.64 -14.03
N GLU A 143 11.94 7.93 -14.06
CA GLU A 143 12.84 7.41 -15.09
C GLU A 143 13.58 6.19 -14.57
N LEU A 144 13.83 5.22 -15.46
CA LEU A 144 14.45 3.93 -15.10
C LEU A 144 15.78 4.11 -14.33
N ALA A 145 16.55 5.12 -14.70
CA ALA A 145 17.83 5.47 -14.07
C ALA A 145 17.72 5.80 -12.56
N GLN A 146 16.55 6.23 -12.08
CA GLN A 146 16.31 6.52 -10.67
C GLN A 146 16.28 5.24 -9.80
N ILE A 147 15.97 4.09 -10.42
CA ILE A 147 15.82 2.78 -9.77
C ILE A 147 17.06 1.90 -10.01
N GLU A 148 17.99 2.34 -10.85
CA GLU A 148 19.25 1.66 -11.07
C GLU A 148 20.33 2.20 -10.13
N LYS A 149 21.42 1.44 -9.96
CA LYS A 149 22.54 1.86 -9.12
C LYS A 149 23.27 3.11 -9.62
N GLY A 150 22.99 3.59 -10.84
CA GLY A 150 23.50 4.88 -11.33
C GLY A 150 25.03 5.02 -11.32
N GLY A 151 25.76 3.92 -11.47
CA GLY A 151 27.23 3.90 -11.41
C GLY A 151 27.84 3.72 -10.01
N TYR A 152 27.03 3.59 -8.96
CA TYR A 152 27.49 3.26 -7.61
C TYR A 152 27.53 1.74 -7.38
N ASP A 153 28.36 1.29 -6.43
CA ASP A 153 28.50 -0.14 -6.11
C ASP A 153 27.25 -0.74 -5.44
N HIS A 154 26.58 0.07 -4.61
CA HIS A 154 25.40 -0.32 -3.83
C HIS A 154 24.34 0.79 -3.83
N PHE A 155 23.07 0.42 -3.70
CA PHE A 155 21.95 1.36 -3.61
C PHE A 155 22.06 2.28 -2.40
N MET A 156 22.45 1.76 -1.24
CA MET A 156 22.68 2.58 -0.05
C MET A 156 23.69 3.71 -0.29
N LEU A 157 24.78 3.43 -1.03
CA LEU A 157 25.78 4.45 -1.37
C LEU A 157 25.19 5.50 -2.31
N LYS A 158 24.47 5.07 -3.36
CA LYS A 158 23.74 5.98 -4.25
C LYS A 158 22.80 6.89 -3.45
N GLU A 159 21.93 6.32 -2.62
CA GLU A 159 20.94 7.06 -1.83
C GLU A 159 21.59 8.05 -0.86
N ILE A 160 22.70 7.67 -0.22
CA ILE A 160 23.47 8.58 0.64
C ILE A 160 23.95 9.81 -0.16
N PHE A 161 24.47 9.59 -1.36
CA PHE A 161 24.98 10.66 -2.24
C PHE A 161 23.86 11.47 -2.91
N GLU A 162 22.66 10.91 -3.05
CA GLU A 162 21.48 11.58 -3.59
C GLU A 162 20.75 12.47 -2.57
N GLN A 163 21.11 12.42 -1.28
CA GLN A 163 20.49 13.24 -0.24
C GLN A 163 20.41 14.74 -0.56
N PRO A 164 21.46 15.41 -1.10
CA PRO A 164 21.37 16.83 -1.43
C PRO A 164 20.25 17.15 -2.43
N GLU A 165 20.07 16.31 -3.45
CA GLU A 165 19.01 16.49 -4.44
C GLU A 165 17.64 16.08 -3.88
N SER A 166 17.59 15.00 -3.10
CA SER A 166 16.37 14.54 -2.42
C SER A 166 15.79 15.62 -1.50
N VAL A 167 16.65 16.29 -0.74
CA VAL A 167 16.26 17.42 0.12
C VAL A 167 15.75 18.59 -0.73
N ARG A 168 16.42 18.95 -1.82
CA ARG A 168 15.92 20.01 -2.73
C ARG A 168 14.55 19.67 -3.31
N ASN A 169 14.34 18.42 -3.71
CA ASN A 169 13.04 17.94 -4.21
C ASN A 169 11.96 18.00 -3.13
N ALA A 170 12.28 17.68 -1.88
CA ALA A 170 11.36 17.82 -0.75
C ALA A 170 10.94 19.28 -0.53
N PHE A 171 11.80 20.27 -0.78
CA PHE A 171 11.45 21.69 -0.69
C PHE A 171 10.82 22.29 -1.95
N ARG A 172 10.98 21.65 -3.11
CA ARG A 172 10.56 22.19 -4.42
C ARG A 172 9.06 22.52 -4.42
N GLY A 173 8.73 23.76 -4.77
CA GLY A 173 7.34 24.25 -4.81
C GLY A 173 6.68 24.46 -3.45
N ARG A 174 7.40 24.22 -2.34
CA ARG A 174 6.88 24.34 -0.97
C ARG A 174 7.42 25.54 -0.20
N LEU A 175 8.37 26.31 -0.76
CA LEU A 175 8.93 27.51 -0.14
C LEU A 175 8.47 28.78 -0.88
N LEU A 176 7.92 29.72 -0.14
CA LEU A 176 7.52 31.05 -0.60
C LEU A 176 8.61 32.05 -0.21
N MET A 177 9.63 32.18 -1.06
CA MET A 177 10.84 32.96 -0.76
C MET A 177 10.55 34.45 -0.50
N GLU A 178 9.56 35.03 -1.19
CA GLU A 178 9.19 36.44 -1.04
C GLU A 178 8.66 36.79 0.35
N THR A 179 8.01 35.83 1.01
CA THR A 179 7.38 36.01 2.33
C THR A 179 8.09 35.24 3.44
N GLY A 180 9.15 34.49 3.11
CA GLY A 180 9.92 33.71 4.08
C GLY A 180 9.10 32.62 4.76
N THR A 181 8.14 32.01 4.06
CA THR A 181 7.23 30.99 4.64
C THR A 181 7.10 29.75 3.76
N GLY A 182 6.44 28.71 4.27
CA GLY A 182 6.16 27.47 3.55
C GLY A 182 4.74 27.41 3.01
N HIS A 183 4.55 26.71 1.90
CA HIS A 183 3.23 26.29 1.39
C HIS A 183 3.15 24.76 1.38
N LEU A 184 2.31 24.21 2.27
CA LEU A 184 2.10 22.77 2.41
C LEU A 184 0.71 22.40 1.88
N GLY A 185 0.57 22.33 0.57
CA GLY A 185 -0.71 22.04 -0.10
C GLY A 185 -1.32 20.68 0.26
N GLY A 186 -0.50 19.71 0.67
CA GLY A 186 -0.94 18.36 1.01
C GLY A 186 -1.59 18.19 2.39
N LEU A 187 -1.61 19.22 3.24
CA LEU A 187 -2.23 19.11 4.57
C LEU A 187 -3.76 18.99 4.48
N ASN A 188 -4.39 19.49 3.42
CA ASN A 188 -5.84 19.46 3.21
C ASN A 188 -6.66 19.95 4.42
N MET A 189 -6.07 20.83 5.25
CA MET A 189 -6.72 21.43 6.42
C MET A 189 -6.92 22.93 6.20
N GLU A 190 -8.08 23.44 6.63
CA GLU A 190 -8.31 24.88 6.67
C GLU A 190 -7.40 25.56 7.71
N LYS A 191 -7.01 26.81 7.45
CA LYS A 191 -6.16 27.59 8.37
C LYS A 191 -6.74 27.71 9.78
N ASN A 192 -8.06 27.74 9.91
CA ASN A 192 -8.74 27.79 11.20
C ASN A 192 -8.61 26.46 11.95
N ALA A 193 -8.71 25.32 11.25
CA ALA A 193 -8.52 24.01 11.85
C ALA A 193 -7.08 23.82 12.34
N LEU A 194 -6.08 24.31 11.58
CA LEU A 194 -4.67 24.27 12.01
C LEU A 194 -4.41 25.06 13.30
N ARG A 195 -5.16 26.14 13.56
CA ARG A 195 -5.04 26.95 14.78
C ARG A 195 -5.69 26.33 16.01
N LEU A 196 -6.51 25.29 15.83
CA LEU A 196 -7.17 24.55 16.90
C LEU A 196 -6.41 23.28 17.29
N ILE A 197 -5.20 23.11 16.75
CA ILE A 197 -4.34 21.98 17.09
C ILE A 197 -3.66 22.30 18.42
N ASP A 198 -4.00 21.51 19.43
CA ASP A 198 -3.49 21.66 20.79
C ASP A 198 -2.48 20.57 21.15
N ARG A 199 -2.40 19.50 20.34
CA ARG A 199 -1.44 18.40 20.51
C ARG A 199 -1.16 17.69 19.20
N ILE A 200 0.07 17.24 19.01
CA ILE A 200 0.47 16.39 17.88
C ILE A 200 0.95 15.04 18.40
N ILE A 201 0.55 13.96 17.73
CA ILE A 201 1.15 12.63 17.91
C ILE A 201 1.83 12.25 16.60
N ILE A 202 3.09 11.81 16.66
CA ILE A 202 3.82 11.29 15.51
C ILE A 202 3.97 9.78 15.66
N ILE A 203 3.53 9.02 14.67
CA ILE A 203 3.55 7.56 14.66
C ILE A 203 4.48 7.07 13.56
N GLY A 204 5.32 6.09 13.87
CA GLY A 204 6.16 5.42 12.87
C GLY A 204 6.81 4.15 13.40
N CYS A 205 7.59 3.49 12.54
CA CYS A 205 8.40 2.32 12.89
C CYS A 205 9.85 2.54 12.45
N GLY A 206 10.81 1.96 13.17
CA GLY A 206 12.23 1.97 12.80
C GLY A 206 12.76 3.39 12.56
N THR A 207 13.41 3.63 11.42
CA THR A 207 13.99 4.93 11.08
C THR A 207 12.95 6.05 10.93
N SER A 208 11.73 5.74 10.52
CA SER A 208 10.64 6.73 10.45
C SER A 208 10.24 7.24 11.83
N TRP A 209 10.26 6.38 12.85
CA TRP A 209 10.06 6.79 14.24
C TRP A 209 11.18 7.71 14.74
N HIS A 210 12.44 7.40 14.41
CA HIS A 210 13.58 8.26 14.75
C HIS A 210 13.51 9.65 14.10
N ALA A 211 13.01 9.75 12.87
CA ALA A 211 12.74 11.03 12.24
C ALA A 211 11.67 11.83 13.01
N GLY A 212 10.65 11.14 13.54
CA GLY A 212 9.64 11.70 14.43
C GLY A 212 10.22 12.33 15.69
N LEU A 213 11.19 11.66 16.34
CA LEU A 213 11.88 12.22 17.52
C LEU A 213 12.57 13.56 17.24
N ILE A 214 13.19 13.71 16.06
CA ILE A 214 13.78 15.00 15.68
C ILE A 214 12.68 16.02 15.36
N GLY A 215 11.62 15.59 14.70
CA GLY A 215 10.46 16.42 14.39
C GLY A 215 9.77 16.99 15.63
N GLU A 216 9.67 16.20 16.71
CA GLU A 216 9.18 16.64 18.03
C GLU A 216 9.92 17.89 18.51
N TYR A 217 11.25 17.85 18.62
CA TYR A 217 12.04 19.02 19.04
C TYR A 217 11.77 20.25 18.17
N MET A 218 11.73 20.09 16.84
CA MET A 218 11.52 21.21 15.93
C MET A 218 10.13 21.81 16.06
N ILE A 219 9.09 20.97 16.16
CA ILE A 219 7.71 21.42 16.28
C ILE A 219 7.49 22.09 17.63
N GLU A 220 7.97 21.52 18.72
CA GLU A 220 7.83 22.12 20.05
C GLU A 220 8.58 23.46 20.12
N GLU A 221 9.80 23.55 19.58
CA GLU A 221 10.57 24.79 19.55
C GLU A 221 9.83 25.91 18.82
N TYR A 222 9.35 25.65 17.59
CA TYR A 222 8.82 26.72 16.74
C TYR A 222 7.31 26.95 16.86
N ALA A 223 6.52 25.91 17.10
CA ALA A 223 5.07 25.99 17.17
C ALA A 223 4.53 26.00 18.61
N GLN A 224 5.34 25.61 19.61
CA GLN A 224 4.94 25.51 21.02
C GLN A 224 3.70 24.62 21.23
N ILE A 225 3.55 23.59 20.40
CA ILE A 225 2.49 22.58 20.51
C ILE A 225 3.13 21.30 21.06
N PRO A 226 2.60 20.70 22.16
CA PRO A 226 3.10 19.44 22.69
C PRO A 226 3.08 18.32 21.64
N VAL A 227 4.20 17.60 21.52
CA VAL A 227 4.34 16.47 20.60
C VAL A 227 4.64 15.18 21.38
N GLU A 228 4.02 14.07 20.97
CA GLU A 228 4.35 12.73 21.48
C GLU A 228 4.73 11.83 20.30
N VAL A 229 5.87 11.14 20.38
CA VAL A 229 6.33 10.24 19.32
C VAL A 229 6.18 8.79 19.75
N GLU A 230 5.36 8.03 19.03
CA GLU A 230 4.96 6.68 19.42
C GLU A 230 5.34 5.63 18.39
N TYR A 231 5.79 4.48 18.90
CA TYR A 231 5.94 3.28 18.08
C TYR A 231 4.56 2.77 17.66
N ALA A 232 4.37 2.57 16.35
CA ALA A 232 3.07 2.20 15.81
C ALA A 232 2.53 0.87 16.38
N SER A 233 3.42 -0.11 16.59
CA SER A 233 3.08 -1.40 17.21
C SER A 233 2.50 -1.23 18.62
N GLU A 234 3.04 -0.32 19.44
CA GLU A 234 2.53 -0.07 20.78
C GLU A 234 1.23 0.75 20.75
N PHE A 235 1.15 1.74 19.85
CA PHE A 235 -0.03 2.59 19.70
C PHE A 235 -1.28 1.80 19.36
N ARG A 236 -1.18 0.84 18.43
CA ARG A 236 -2.33 0.03 17.98
C ARG A 236 -2.83 -0.98 19.02
N TYR A 237 -1.96 -1.46 19.91
CA TYR A 237 -2.32 -2.48 20.90
C TYR A 237 -2.67 -1.91 22.29
N ARG A 238 -2.46 -0.60 22.49
CA ARG A 238 -2.94 0.12 23.68
C ARG A 238 -4.28 0.81 23.42
N ASN A 239 -4.86 1.40 24.45
CA ASN A 239 -5.99 2.31 24.31
C ASN A 239 -5.46 3.75 24.32
N PRO A 240 -4.98 4.30 23.18
CA PRO A 240 -4.31 5.59 23.16
C PRO A 240 -5.29 6.71 23.55
N VAL A 241 -4.77 7.67 24.30
CA VAL A 241 -5.53 8.87 24.67
C VAL A 241 -5.51 9.80 23.47
N VAL A 242 -6.65 9.95 22.80
CA VAL A 242 -6.83 10.87 21.66
C VAL A 242 -7.95 11.83 22.05
N LYS A 243 -7.59 13.09 22.33
CA LYS A 243 -8.52 14.15 22.76
C LYS A 243 -8.85 15.07 21.58
N PRO A 244 -9.98 15.81 21.61
CA PRO A 244 -10.24 16.89 20.66
C PRO A 244 -9.04 17.85 20.57
N GLY A 245 -8.73 18.33 19.36
CA GLY A 245 -7.55 19.15 19.10
C GLY A 245 -6.25 18.36 18.88
N THR A 246 -6.28 17.01 18.96
CA THR A 246 -5.13 16.16 18.59
C THR A 246 -5.07 15.95 17.08
N VAL A 247 -3.91 16.15 16.46
CA VAL A 247 -3.62 15.71 15.08
C VAL A 247 -2.57 14.61 15.12
N VAL A 248 -2.75 13.58 14.28
CA VAL A 248 -1.79 12.48 14.17
C VAL A 248 -1.02 12.59 12.86
N PHE A 249 0.30 12.62 12.94
CA PHE A 249 1.18 12.43 11.79
C PHE A 249 1.68 11.00 11.75
N VAL A 250 1.74 10.44 10.56
CA VAL A 250 2.12 9.05 10.33
C VAL A 250 3.28 9.04 9.35
N ILE A 251 4.44 8.56 9.77
CA ILE A 251 5.67 8.57 8.95
C ILE A 251 5.93 7.15 8.46
N SER A 252 5.97 6.98 7.13
CA SER A 252 6.35 5.71 6.50
C SER A 252 7.01 5.96 5.16
N GLN A 253 8.18 5.37 4.93
CA GLN A 253 8.85 5.47 3.63
C GLN A 253 8.02 4.78 2.54
N SER A 254 7.49 3.58 2.82
CA SER A 254 6.73 2.79 1.86
C SER A 254 5.25 3.13 1.81
N GLY A 255 4.69 3.67 2.90
CA GLY A 255 3.25 3.82 3.09
C GLY A 255 2.50 2.50 3.38
N GLU A 256 3.18 1.35 3.28
CA GLU A 256 2.57 0.02 3.41
C GLU A 256 2.94 -0.68 4.73
N THR A 257 3.54 0.05 5.69
CA THR A 257 3.94 -0.55 6.97
C THR A 257 2.70 -0.88 7.80
N ILE A 258 2.34 -2.16 7.93
CA ILE A 258 1.08 -2.61 8.54
C ILE A 258 0.83 -2.01 9.92
N ASP A 259 1.82 -2.05 10.83
CA ASP A 259 1.62 -1.49 12.17
C ASP A 259 1.32 0.01 12.13
N THR A 260 1.97 0.73 11.21
CA THR A 260 1.77 2.16 10.97
C THR A 260 0.38 2.45 10.40
N LEU A 261 -0.09 1.64 9.44
CA LEU A 261 -1.43 1.73 8.86
C LEU A 261 -2.54 1.44 9.89
N GLU A 262 -2.38 0.38 10.69
CA GLU A 262 -3.35 0.03 11.72
C GLU A 262 -3.40 1.07 12.85
N ALA A 263 -2.24 1.61 13.25
CA ALA A 263 -2.19 2.71 14.21
C ALA A 263 -2.87 3.98 13.67
N MET A 264 -2.69 4.29 12.39
CA MET A 264 -3.41 5.39 11.71
C MET A 264 -4.93 5.17 11.76
N ARG A 265 -5.39 3.98 11.39
CA ARG A 265 -6.83 3.61 11.41
C ARG A 265 -7.41 3.71 12.82
N GLU A 266 -6.66 3.32 13.85
CA GLU A 266 -7.07 3.46 15.25
C GLU A 266 -7.18 4.93 15.68
N ALA A 267 -6.24 5.79 15.29
CA ALA A 267 -6.31 7.22 15.55
C ALA A 267 -7.56 7.86 14.90
N GLN A 268 -7.83 7.50 13.64
CA GLN A 268 -9.02 7.97 12.91
C GLN A 268 -10.31 7.47 13.55
N ARG A 269 -10.35 6.21 14.00
CA ARG A 269 -11.50 5.62 14.74
C ARG A 269 -11.81 6.39 16.02
N LYS A 270 -10.78 6.95 16.67
CA LYS A 270 -10.91 7.81 17.85
C LYS A 270 -11.20 9.28 17.53
N GLY A 271 -11.32 9.63 16.25
CA GLY A 271 -11.75 10.95 15.79
C GLY A 271 -10.63 11.96 15.59
N ALA A 272 -9.36 11.56 15.64
CA ALA A 272 -8.28 12.45 15.25
C ALA A 272 -8.06 12.43 13.73
N PRO A 273 -7.87 13.59 13.08
CA PRO A 273 -7.36 13.64 11.72
C PRO A 273 -5.96 13.04 11.68
N ALA A 274 -5.70 12.23 10.64
CA ALA A 274 -4.41 11.61 10.40
C ALA A 274 -3.80 12.11 9.09
N ILE A 275 -2.51 12.45 9.11
CA ILE A 275 -1.76 13.02 7.99
C ILE A 275 -0.52 12.15 7.72
N GLY A 276 -0.42 11.62 6.51
CA GLY A 276 0.72 10.80 6.08
C GLY A 276 1.92 11.65 5.62
N ILE A 277 3.10 11.32 6.12
CA ILE A 277 4.39 11.75 5.58
C ILE A 277 5.00 10.52 4.89
N VAL A 278 4.76 10.44 3.58
CA VAL A 278 5.10 9.27 2.74
C VAL A 278 5.99 9.63 1.56
N ASN A 279 6.72 8.64 1.05
CA ASN A 279 7.61 8.80 -0.11
C ASN A 279 7.12 8.05 -1.36
N VAL A 280 6.05 7.26 -1.26
CA VAL A 280 5.45 6.50 -2.38
C VAL A 280 4.08 7.10 -2.70
N VAL A 281 3.87 7.49 -3.96
CA VAL A 281 2.59 8.06 -4.41
C VAL A 281 1.55 6.95 -4.56
N GLY A 282 0.36 7.17 -4.00
CA GLY A 282 -0.74 6.20 -4.08
C GLY A 282 -0.61 5.00 -3.14
N SER A 283 0.31 5.06 -2.16
CA SER A 283 0.34 4.10 -1.07
C SER A 283 -0.91 4.23 -0.18
N THR A 284 -1.25 3.15 0.50
CA THR A 284 -2.40 3.03 1.43
C THR A 284 -2.39 4.10 2.54
#